data_AF-A0A2U2YYM2-F1
#
_entry.id   AF-A0A2U2YYM2-F1
#
_cell.length_a   1.000
_cell.length_b   1.000
_cell.length_c   1.000
_cell.angle_alpha   90.00
_cell.angle_beta   90.00
_cell.angle_gamma   90.00
#
_symmetry.space_group_name_H-M   'P 1'
#
loop_
_entity.id
_entity.type
_entity.pdbx_description
1 polymer ?
#
loop_
_entity_poly.entity_id
_entity_poly.type
_entity_poly.pdbx_seq_one_letter_code
_entity_poly.pdbx_strand_id
1 'polypeptide(L)'
;MEGRHTLHLKKPRPEYIADQADLSRALHALYEHAGAPPLREIQSRAGGAMHLPLSTLARIVSREALPADERQFLAFLAGFGVEGEERQTKWRMAWNKVSKHKLTSTEIIHALHE
;
A
#
# COMPACT_ATOMS: atom_id res chain seq x y z
N MET A 1 0.82 10.98 27.47
CA MET A 1 -0.63 11.11 27.25
C MET A 1 -0.90 10.43 25.91
N GLU A 2 -0.82 9.10 25.81
CA GLU A 2 -0.95 8.44 24.51
C GLU A 2 -2.26 7.67 24.50
N GLY A 3 -3.31 8.39 24.13
CA GLY A 3 -4.63 7.86 23.88
C GLY A 3 -4.54 6.73 22.86
N ARG A 4 -4.83 5.52 23.32
CA ARG A 4 -5.23 4.39 22.49
C ARG A 4 -6.55 4.76 21.82
N HIS A 5 -6.49 5.55 20.76
CA HIS A 5 -7.64 5.84 19.92
C HIS A 5 -8.00 4.55 19.20
N THR A 6 -9.03 3.89 19.71
CA THR A 6 -9.86 2.93 18.99
C THR A 6 -10.18 3.54 17.62
N LEU A 7 -9.51 3.04 16.59
CA LEU A 7 -9.63 3.53 15.22
C LEU A 7 -11.04 3.19 14.74
N HIS A 8 -11.97 4.13 14.90
CA HIS A 8 -12.97 4.33 13.85
C HIS A 8 -12.18 4.32 12.54
N LEU A 9 -12.39 3.31 11.71
CA LEU A 9 -11.71 3.09 10.42
C LEU A 9 -12.02 4.27 9.49
N LYS A 10 -11.42 5.42 9.78
CA LYS A 10 -11.42 6.60 8.93
C LYS A 10 -10.74 6.18 7.64
N LYS A 11 -11.39 6.49 6.51
CA LYS A 11 -10.80 6.31 5.18
C LYS A 11 -9.33 6.74 5.23
N PRO A 12 -8.41 5.88 4.77
CA PRO A 12 -6.98 6.16 4.88
C PRO A 12 -6.67 7.46 4.15
N ARG A 13 -5.94 8.33 4.84
CA ARG A 13 -5.56 9.65 4.36
C ARG A 13 -4.09 9.62 3.94
N PRO A 14 -3.78 9.54 2.63
CA PRO A 14 -2.41 9.39 2.14
C PRO A 14 -1.48 10.56 2.52
N GLU A 15 -2.04 11.73 2.83
CA GLU A 15 -1.29 12.92 3.27
C GLU A 15 -0.47 12.71 4.55
N TYR A 16 -0.90 11.80 5.44
CA TYR A 16 -0.24 11.50 6.72
C TYR A 16 0.74 10.32 6.65
N ILE A 17 0.94 9.71 5.49
CA ILE A 17 1.89 8.61 5.35
C ILE A 17 3.30 9.20 5.32
N ALA A 18 4.08 8.94 6.39
CA ALA A 18 5.46 9.40 6.52
C ALA A 18 6.47 8.31 6.12
N ASP A 19 6.20 7.06 6.48
CA ASP A 19 7.14 5.94 6.32
C ASP A 19 6.48 4.62 5.85
N GLN A 20 7.30 3.58 5.75
CA GLN A 20 6.90 2.25 5.29
C GLN A 20 5.84 1.60 6.20
N ALA A 21 5.91 1.83 7.51
CA ALA A 21 4.95 1.27 8.46
C ALA A 21 3.59 1.98 8.35
N ASP A 22 3.58 3.30 8.17
CA ASP A 22 2.36 4.05 7.87
C ASP A 22 1.72 3.62 6.56
N LEU A 23 2.52 3.40 5.51
CA LEU A 23 2.03 2.91 4.22
C LEU A 23 1.38 1.53 4.36
N SER A 24 2.05 0.58 5.01
CA SER A 24 1.51 -0.76 5.28
C SER A 24 0.18 -0.68 6.04
N ARG A 25 0.12 0.15 7.08
CA ARG A 25 -1.10 0.37 7.86
C ARG A 25 -2.22 0.99 7.03
N ALA A 26 -1.92 1.94 6.15
CA ALA A 26 -2.91 2.57 5.29
C ALA A 26 -3.48 1.60 4.25
N LEU A 27 -2.65 0.72 3.67
CA LEU A 27 -3.08 -0.31 2.73
C LEU A 27 -3.97 -1.37 3.41
N HIS A 28 -3.60 -1.80 4.62
CA HIS A 28 -4.44 -2.69 5.41
C HIS A 28 -5.77 -2.02 5.79
N ALA A 29 -5.76 -0.73 6.16
CA ALA A 29 -6.98 0.01 6.45
C ALA A 29 -7.89 0.16 5.21
N LEU A 30 -7.34 0.25 3.99
CA LEU A 30 -8.14 0.18 2.76
C LEU A 30 -8.88 -1.16 2.64
N TYR A 31 -8.19 -2.26 2.93
CA TYR A 31 -8.76 -3.61 2.88
C TYR A 31 -9.89 -3.79 3.91
N GLU A 32 -9.63 -3.40 5.15
CA GLU A 32 -10.63 -3.47 6.24
C GLU A 32 -11.84 -2.57 5.94
N HIS A 33 -11.62 -1.34 5.46
CA HIS A 33 -12.70 -0.41 5.14
C HIS A 33 -13.53 -0.87 3.93
N ALA A 34 -12.96 -1.64 3.02
CA ALA A 34 -13.68 -2.26 1.91
C ALA A 34 -14.52 -3.48 2.35
N GLY A 35 -14.47 -3.86 3.63
CA GLY A 35 -15.20 -5.02 4.17
C GLY A 35 -14.49 -6.35 3.91
N ALA A 36 -13.16 -6.34 3.80
CA ALA A 36 -12.34 -7.53 3.53
C ALA A 36 -12.81 -8.37 2.33
N PRO A 37 -12.98 -7.76 1.13
CA PRO A 37 -13.50 -8.46 -0.03
C PRO A 37 -12.56 -9.60 -0.47
N PRO A 38 -13.06 -10.63 -1.17
CA PRO A 38 -12.24 -11.74 -1.62
C PRO A 38 -11.13 -11.26 -2.56
N LEU A 39 -9.90 -11.73 -2.32
CA LEU A 39 -8.71 -11.27 -3.03
C LEU A 39 -8.79 -11.41 -4.56
N ARG A 40 -9.52 -12.42 -5.04
CA ARG A 40 -9.76 -12.63 -6.47
C ARG A 40 -10.57 -11.51 -7.12
N GLU A 41 -11.55 -10.96 -6.41
CA GLU A 41 -12.32 -9.83 -6.92
C GLU A 41 -11.47 -8.56 -6.97
N ILE A 42 -10.69 -8.30 -5.93
CA ILE A 42 -9.76 -7.16 -5.88
C ILE A 42 -8.76 -7.26 -7.04
N GLN A 43 -8.18 -8.44 -7.24
CA GLN A 43 -7.27 -8.69 -8.36
C GLN A 43 -7.95 -8.45 -9.72
N SER A 44 -9.17 -8.92 -9.90
CA SER A 44 -9.91 -8.69 -11.15
C SER A 44 -10.12 -7.20 -11.42
N ARG A 45 -10.46 -6.43 -10.38
CA ARG A 45 -10.63 -4.96 -10.44
C ARG A 45 -9.30 -4.23 -10.66
N ALA A 46 -8.19 -4.80 -10.17
CA ALA A 46 -6.83 -4.28 -10.33
C ALA A 46 -6.22 -4.51 -11.74
N GLY A 47 -6.96 -5.09 -12.68
CA GLY A 47 -6.45 -5.43 -14.03
C GLY A 47 -5.86 -6.84 -14.15
N GLY A 48 -6.05 -7.70 -13.14
CA GLY A 48 -5.70 -9.11 -13.19
C GLY A 48 -4.32 -9.47 -12.63
N ALA A 49 -3.98 -10.76 -12.72
CA ALA A 49 -2.81 -11.35 -12.07
C ALA A 49 -1.46 -10.81 -12.57
N MET A 50 -1.41 -10.28 -13.79
CA MET A 50 -0.18 -9.69 -14.34
C MET A 50 0.21 -8.39 -13.63
N HIS A 51 -0.76 -7.62 -13.15
CA HIS A 51 -0.53 -6.37 -12.44
C HIS A 51 -0.47 -6.56 -10.93
N LEU A 52 -1.25 -7.52 -10.40
CA LEU A 52 -1.32 -7.79 -8.98
C LEU A 52 -1.54 -9.29 -8.72
N PRO A 53 -0.45 -10.07 -8.55
CA PRO A 53 -0.55 -11.49 -8.19
C PRO A 53 -1.28 -11.68 -6.85
N LEU A 54 -2.06 -12.76 -6.72
CA LEU A 54 -2.82 -13.04 -5.49
C LEU A 54 -1.93 -13.21 -4.27
N SER A 55 -0.78 -13.85 -4.43
CA SER A 55 0.20 -14.04 -3.36
C SER A 55 0.73 -12.70 -2.86
N THR A 56 1.03 -11.77 -3.76
CA THR A 56 1.50 -10.43 -3.39
C THR A 56 0.39 -9.61 -2.76
N LEU A 57 -0.82 -9.66 -3.31
CA LEU A 57 -1.99 -9.03 -2.70
C LEU A 57 -2.23 -9.53 -1.27
N ALA A 58 -2.21 -10.85 -1.06
CA ALA A 58 -2.35 -11.48 0.25
C ALA A 58 -1.29 -10.97 1.24
N ARG A 59 -0.02 -10.93 0.83
CA ARG A 59 1.07 -10.43 1.67
C ARG A 59 0.93 -8.94 1.99
N ILE A 60 0.44 -8.12 1.04
CA ILE A 60 0.20 -6.69 1.27
C ILE A 60 -0.92 -6.49 2.29
N VAL A 61 -2.07 -7.16 2.12
CA VAL A 61 -3.21 -7.00 3.03
C VAL A 61 -2.90 -7.59 4.41
N SER A 62 -2.10 -8.65 4.49
CA SER A 62 -1.60 -9.20 5.77
C SER A 62 -0.44 -8.41 6.37
N ARG A 63 -0.02 -7.31 5.74
CA ARG A 63 1.09 -6.43 6.18
C ARG A 63 2.46 -7.11 6.23
N GLU A 64 2.61 -8.25 5.56
CA GLU A 64 3.87 -9.00 5.43
C GLU A 64 4.77 -8.46 4.31
N ALA A 65 4.21 -7.66 3.40
CA ALA A 65 4.96 -7.02 2.33
C ALA A 65 4.38 -5.64 2.00
N LEU A 66 5.22 -4.80 1.39
CA LEU A 66 4.79 -3.62 0.66
C LEU A 66 4.75 -3.91 -0.84
N PRO A 67 4.04 -3.11 -1.64
CA PRO A 67 4.17 -3.15 -3.10
C PRO A 67 5.65 -3.04 -3.50
N ALA A 68 6.05 -3.77 -4.54
CA ALA A 68 7.43 -3.76 -5.03
C ALA A 68 7.77 -2.45 -5.77
N ASP A 69 6.80 -1.91 -6.50
CA ASP A 69 6.95 -0.75 -7.38
C ASP A 69 5.65 0.05 -7.48
N GLU A 70 5.76 1.25 -8.08
CA GLU A 70 4.62 2.16 -8.22
C GLU A 70 3.48 1.55 -9.04
N ARG A 71 3.78 0.71 -10.04
CA ARG A 71 2.76 0.10 -10.90
C ARG A 71 1.91 -0.87 -10.10
N GLN A 72 2.55 -1.72 -9.30
CA GLN A 72 1.84 -2.64 -8.40
C GLN A 72 1.02 -1.90 -7.35
N PHE A 73 1.55 -0.80 -6.81
CA PHE A 73 0.83 0.04 -5.86
C PHE A 73 -0.42 0.68 -6.49
N LEU A 74 -0.32 1.23 -7.70
CA LEU A 74 -1.47 1.79 -8.41
C LEU A 74 -2.51 0.72 -8.79
N ALA A 75 -2.07 -0.47 -9.19
CA ALA A 75 -2.95 -1.61 -9.44
C ALA A 75 -3.73 -2.01 -8.18
N PHE A 76 -3.05 -2.08 -7.03
CA PHE A 76 -3.70 -2.30 -5.74
C PHE A 76 -4.78 -1.26 -5.46
N LEU A 77 -4.47 0.03 -5.62
CA LEU A 77 -5.43 1.13 -5.44
C LEU A 77 -6.65 1.04 -6.38
N ALA A 78 -6.42 0.67 -7.64
CA ALA A 78 -7.50 0.41 -8.60
C ALA A 78 -8.41 -0.73 -8.14
N GLY A 79 -7.86 -1.79 -7.54
CA GLY A 79 -8.62 -2.89 -6.96
C GLY A 79 -9.63 -2.47 -5.88
N PHE A 80 -9.36 -1.35 -5.19
CA PHE A 80 -10.24 -0.77 -4.16
C PHE A 80 -11.08 0.41 -4.66
N GLY A 81 -11.11 0.68 -5.98
CA GLY A 81 -11.88 1.78 -6.55
C GLY A 81 -11.33 3.17 -6.19
N VAL A 82 -10.03 3.27 -5.86
CA VAL A 82 -9.35 4.55 -5.68
C VAL A 82 -9.03 5.12 -7.06
N GLU A 83 -10.10 5.55 -7.73
CA GLU A 83 -10.08 6.09 -9.07
C GLU A 83 -10.16 7.62 -9.04
N GLY A 84 -9.59 8.28 -10.03
CA GLY A 84 -9.56 9.74 -10.13
C GLY A 84 -8.20 10.35 -9.84
N GLU A 85 -7.82 11.29 -10.69
CA GLU A 85 -6.47 11.88 -10.74
C GLU A 85 -6.06 12.52 -9.41
N GLU A 86 -6.95 13.23 -8.73
CA GLU A 86 -6.63 13.89 -7.46
C GLU A 86 -6.30 12.88 -6.35
N ARG A 87 -7.11 11.80 -6.23
CA ARG A 87 -6.90 10.76 -5.23
C ARG A 87 -5.60 9.99 -5.54
N GLN A 88 -5.40 9.59 -6.79
CA GLN A 88 -4.19 8.89 -7.20
C GLN A 88 -2.94 9.74 -7.01
N THR A 89 -3.01 11.05 -7.26
CA THR A 89 -1.90 11.97 -7.04
C THR A 89 -1.49 12.00 -5.57
N LYS A 90 -2.45 12.13 -4.64
CA LYS A 90 -2.15 12.12 -3.20
C LYS A 90 -1.49 10.81 -2.76
N TRP A 91 -1.97 9.67 -3.25
CA TRP A 91 -1.35 8.37 -2.98
C TRP A 91 0.03 8.21 -3.63
N ARG A 92 0.24 8.72 -4.85
CA ARG A 92 1.55 8.70 -5.51
C ARG A 92 2.57 9.57 -4.77
N MET A 93 2.15 10.72 -4.24
CA MET A 93 3.01 11.56 -3.39
C MET A 93 3.44 10.80 -2.12
N ALA A 94 2.52 10.09 -1.47
CA ALA A 94 2.84 9.24 -0.31
C ALA A 94 3.84 8.13 -0.69
N TRP A 95 3.58 7.43 -1.80
CA TRP A 95 4.48 6.41 -2.33
C TRP A 95 5.89 6.97 -2.62
N ASN A 96 5.98 8.15 -3.22
CA ASN A 96 7.26 8.79 -3.53
C ASN A 96 8.05 9.16 -2.27
N LYS A 97 7.38 9.67 -1.23
CA LYS A 97 8.00 9.92 0.09
C LYS A 97 8.61 8.64 0.66
N VAL A 98 7.84 7.56 0.70
CA VAL A 98 8.27 6.28 1.27
C VAL A 98 9.37 5.61 0.43
N SER A 99 9.26 5.66 -0.90
CA SER A 99 10.22 5.04 -1.82
C SER A 99 11.58 5.73 -1.82
N LYS A 100 11.60 7.06 -1.66
CA LYS A 100 12.86 7.80 -1.47
C LYS A 100 13.59 7.43 -0.17
N HIS A 101 12.84 7.08 0.87
CA HIS A 101 13.41 6.55 2.12
C HIS A 101 13.86 5.08 2.00
N LYS A 102 13.38 4.33 1.00
CA LYS A 102 13.90 2.99 0.69
C LYS A 102 15.30 3.05 0.08
N LEU A 103 15.57 4.06 -0.76
CA LEU A 103 16.88 4.24 -1.42
C LEU A 103 18.00 4.54 -0.41
N THR A 104 17.69 5.17 0.73
CA THR A 104 18.70 5.39 1.78
C THR A 104 18.96 4.17 2.65
N SER A 105 18.05 3.18 2.69
CA SER A 105 18.22 1.93 3.48
C SER A 105 18.62 0.71 2.65
N THR A 106 18.54 0.77 1.32
CA THR A 106 18.87 -0.37 0.44
C THR A 106 20.35 -0.42 0.05
N GLU A 107 21.10 0.68 0.26
CA GLU A 107 22.57 0.71 0.11
C GLU A 107 23.30 -0.16 1.16
N ILE A 108 22.63 -0.57 2.25
CA ILE A 108 23.28 -1.37 3.30
C ILE A 108 23.20 -2.88 3.02
N ILE A 109 22.22 -3.37 2.24
CA ILE A 109 22.03 -4.82 2.03
C ILE A 109 22.79 -5.34 0.79
N HIS A 110 23.08 -4.50 -0.20
CA HIS A 110 23.85 -4.91 -1.38
C HIS A 110 25.38 -4.78 -1.23
N ALA A 111 25.89 -4.22 -0.12
CA ALA A 111 27.32 -4.06 0.14
C ALA A 111 27.96 -5.21 0.96
N LEU A 112 27.23 -6.31 1.20
CA LEU A 112 27.68 -7.42 2.06
C LEU A 112 27.71 -8.78 1.35
N HIS A 113 27.66 -8.80 0.02
CA HIS A 113 27.84 -10.01 -0.77
C HIS A 113 28.75 -9.75 -1.98
N GLU A 114 29.99 -9.36 -1.69
CA GLU A 114 31.18 -9.60 -2.53
C GLU A 114 31.98 -10.75 -1.91
#